data_AF-A0A378X3H5-F1
#
_entry.id   AF-A0A378X3H5-F1
#
_cell.length_a   1.000
_cell.length_b   1.000
_cell.length_c   1.000
_cell.angle_alpha   90.00
_cell.angle_beta   90.00
_cell.angle_gamma   90.00
#
_symmetry.space_group_name_H-M   'P 1'
#
loop_
_entity.id
_entity.type
_entity.pdbx_description
1 polymer ?
#
loop_
_entity_poly.entity_id
_entity_poly.type
_entity_poly.pdbx_seq_one_letter_code
_entity_poly.pdbx_strand_id
1 'polypeptide(L)'
;MNPHTSHHATHHAGLTALIGLLGIATLTGCTTPGEHSNPSAASSVPADIHAAPTNVTTTVYQGFSLPVADQGPHTVTGAVAAGFAHTPAGAALAAIHAVVRMSMAPDDQWATVGQQMLASGAGRDDWAVARAQMSITTPIASTPPKILGYRITGYTPDRADTAIYTQQPDTSLTCNTATVIWQTGDWKLLLPDGHHPALVTAPDTLPTDTIRLPIR
;
A
#
# COMPACT_ATOMS: atom_id res chain seq x y z
N MET A 1 -29.50 44.13 -24.14
CA MET A 1 -28.86 45.28 -23.46
C MET A 1 -28.82 45.00 -21.96
N ASN A 2 -27.64 44.69 -21.41
CA ASN A 2 -27.25 45.03 -20.03
C ASN A 2 -26.78 46.51 -20.05
N PRO A 3 -26.70 47.28 -18.93
CA PRO A 3 -26.14 46.84 -17.65
C PRO A 3 -26.73 47.46 -16.36
N HIS A 4 -26.49 46.82 -15.22
CA HIS A 4 -26.41 47.49 -13.93
C HIS A 4 -25.09 47.11 -13.25
N THR A 5 -24.16 48.04 -13.32
CA THR A 5 -22.93 48.11 -12.52
C THR A 5 -23.28 48.60 -11.12
N SER A 6 -22.88 47.85 -10.09
CA SER A 6 -22.74 48.36 -8.72
C SER A 6 -21.31 48.15 -8.27
N HIS A 7 -20.61 49.26 -8.07
CA HIS A 7 -19.33 49.33 -7.37
C HIS A 7 -19.57 49.21 -5.87
N HIS A 8 -18.80 48.37 -5.18
CA HIS A 8 -18.61 48.50 -3.73
C HIS A 8 -17.12 48.56 -3.38
N ALA A 9 -16.85 49.61 -2.60
CA ALA A 9 -15.64 50.13 -2.02
C ALA A 9 -14.55 49.14 -1.57
N THR A 10 -13.32 49.46 -1.96
CA THR A 10 -12.07 49.31 -1.20
C THR A 10 -12.18 49.87 0.21
N HIS A 11 -11.51 49.25 1.21
CA HIS A 11 -10.71 49.95 2.23
C HIS A 11 -9.90 48.99 3.12
N HIS A 12 -8.56 49.24 3.17
CA HIS A 12 -7.65 49.24 4.33
C HIS A 12 -7.40 47.91 5.10
N ALA A 13 -6.22 47.60 5.66
CA ALA A 13 -4.91 48.24 5.85
C ALA A 13 -3.91 47.08 6.12
N GLY A 14 -2.64 47.16 5.72
CA GLY A 14 -1.58 47.75 6.55
C GLY A 14 -0.88 46.65 7.38
N LEU A 15 0.25 46.08 6.94
CA LEU A 15 1.61 46.61 7.08
C LEU A 15 2.17 46.41 8.50
N THR A 16 3.22 45.60 8.65
CA THR A 16 4.46 45.99 9.35
C THR A 16 5.53 44.90 9.26
N ALA A 17 6.68 45.31 8.73
CA ALA A 17 7.96 44.64 8.82
C ALA A 17 8.72 45.13 10.07
N LEU A 18 9.62 44.30 10.61
CA LEU A 18 10.81 44.71 11.39
C LEU A 18 11.72 43.47 11.50
N ILE A 19 12.84 43.36 10.78
CA ILE A 19 14.18 43.90 11.08
C ILE A 19 14.67 43.53 12.49
N GLY A 20 15.74 42.75 12.54
CA GLY A 20 16.48 42.43 13.76
C GLY A 20 17.79 41.69 13.50
N LEU A 21 18.80 42.44 13.08
CA LEU A 21 20.19 42.04 12.84
C LEU A 21 20.90 41.69 14.17
N LEU A 22 21.51 40.50 14.29
CA LEU A 22 22.52 40.17 15.33
C LEU A 22 23.11 38.78 15.00
N GLY A 23 24.40 38.49 14.91
CA GLY A 23 25.66 39.18 15.05
C GLY A 23 26.72 38.15 14.65
N ILE A 24 27.74 38.56 13.90
CA ILE A 24 28.79 37.64 13.42
C ILE A 24 29.76 37.41 14.58
N ALA A 25 29.75 36.20 15.16
CA ALA A 25 30.78 35.75 16.08
C ALA A 25 31.69 34.76 15.34
N THR A 26 32.87 35.22 14.92
CA THR A 26 33.93 34.34 14.41
C THR A 26 34.60 33.63 15.58
N LEU A 27 34.14 32.42 15.89
CA LEU A 27 34.90 31.51 16.76
C LEU A 27 35.97 30.82 15.91
N THR A 28 37.21 31.25 16.08
CA THR A 28 38.41 30.54 15.62
C THR A 28 38.57 29.28 16.47
N GLY A 29 37.87 28.21 16.10
CA GLY A 29 38.03 26.89 16.68
C GLY A 29 39.07 26.09 15.88
N CYS A 30 40.27 25.92 16.42
CA CYS A 30 41.17 24.86 15.97
C CYS A 30 40.58 23.52 16.43
N THR A 31 39.79 22.88 15.58
CA THR A 31 39.33 21.51 15.78
C THR A 31 40.22 20.59 14.95
N THR A 32 40.78 19.60 15.64
CA THR A 32 41.60 18.49 15.12
C THR A 32 40.96 17.89 13.87
N PRO A 33 41.75 17.44 12.86
CA PRO A 33 41.20 16.70 11.73
C PRO A 33 40.54 15.42 12.27
N GLY A 34 39.22 15.47 12.42
CA GLY A 34 38.43 14.28 12.60
C GLY A 34 38.59 13.47 11.33
N GLU A 35 39.16 12.28 11.47
CA GLU A 35 38.96 11.20 10.51
C GLU A 35 37.45 11.02 10.37
N HIS A 36 36.91 11.69 9.36
CA HIS A 36 35.59 11.41 8.83
C HIS A 36 35.73 10.02 8.20
N SER A 37 35.56 9.00 9.03
CA SER A 37 35.13 7.69 8.59
C SER A 37 33.81 7.90 7.87
N ASN A 38 33.92 8.21 6.59
CA ASN A 38 32.82 8.23 5.63
C ASN A 38 32.05 6.93 5.90
N PRO A 39 30.77 6.98 6.33
CA PRO A 39 30.02 5.75 6.50
C PRO A 39 30.06 5.08 5.14
N SER A 40 30.78 3.95 5.09
CA SER A 40 30.85 3.10 3.92
C SER A 40 29.42 2.95 3.44
N ALA A 41 29.10 3.54 2.29
CA ALA A 41 27.83 3.37 1.65
C ALA A 41 27.70 1.86 1.43
N ALA A 42 27.00 1.20 2.35
CA ALA A 42 26.72 -0.21 2.26
C ALA A 42 26.07 -0.38 0.90
N SER A 43 26.79 -1.07 0.00
CA SER A 43 26.29 -1.36 -1.32
C SER A 43 25.07 -2.26 -1.12
N SER A 44 23.88 -1.66 -1.13
CA SER A 44 22.64 -2.41 -1.14
C SER A 44 22.59 -3.11 -2.49
N VAL A 45 22.68 -4.44 -2.46
CA VAL A 45 22.36 -5.24 -3.63
C VAL A 45 20.95 -4.83 -4.07
N PRO A 46 20.74 -4.46 -5.35
CA PRO A 46 19.42 -4.11 -5.84
C PRO A 46 18.42 -5.22 -5.50
N ALA A 47 17.27 -4.87 -4.96
CA ALA A 47 16.26 -5.85 -4.59
C ALA A 47 15.75 -6.58 -5.86
N ASP A 48 15.75 -7.90 -5.83
CA ASP A 48 15.20 -8.70 -6.92
C ASP A 48 13.67 -8.73 -6.86
N ILE A 49 13.04 -7.96 -7.74
CA ILE A 49 11.58 -7.88 -7.85
C ILE A 49 10.94 -9.09 -8.55
N HIS A 50 11.76 -9.97 -9.13
CA HIS A 50 11.34 -11.21 -9.80
C HIS A 50 11.51 -12.45 -8.92
N ALA A 51 12.10 -12.31 -7.72
CA ALA A 51 12.27 -13.39 -6.77
C ALA A 51 10.90 -13.95 -6.32
N ALA A 52 10.70 -15.25 -6.53
CA ALA A 52 9.53 -15.95 -6.04
C ALA A 52 9.61 -16.21 -4.53
N PRO A 53 8.48 -16.21 -3.80
CA PRO A 53 8.46 -16.58 -2.39
C PRO A 53 8.78 -18.06 -2.22
N THR A 54 9.38 -18.40 -1.08
CA THR A 54 9.82 -19.76 -0.75
C THR A 54 8.85 -20.46 0.18
N ASN A 55 8.81 -21.80 0.13
CA ASN A 55 7.96 -22.64 0.98
C ASN A 55 6.47 -22.24 0.98
N VAL A 56 5.95 -21.91 -0.22
CA VAL A 56 4.58 -21.46 -0.37
C VAL A 56 3.59 -22.56 0.01
N THR A 57 2.73 -22.26 0.97
CA THR A 57 1.57 -23.02 1.41
C THR A 57 0.33 -22.13 1.33
N THR A 58 -0.81 -22.61 1.82
CA THR A 58 -2.08 -21.86 1.78
C THR A 58 -2.75 -21.78 3.14
N THR A 59 -3.46 -20.68 3.34
CA THR A 59 -4.49 -20.53 4.37
C THR A 59 -5.80 -20.09 3.72
N VAL A 60 -6.94 -20.36 4.36
CA VAL A 60 -8.26 -20.02 3.82
C VAL A 60 -8.84 -18.83 4.56
N TYR A 61 -9.36 -17.85 3.80
CA TYR A 61 -10.12 -16.74 4.34
C TYR A 61 -11.36 -16.46 3.48
N GLN A 62 -12.56 -16.61 4.05
CA GLN A 62 -13.83 -16.38 3.35
C GLN A 62 -13.92 -17.13 2.01
N GLY A 63 -13.41 -18.37 1.97
CA GLY A 63 -13.34 -19.22 0.78
C GLY A 63 -12.09 -19.04 -0.08
N PHE A 64 -11.37 -17.93 0.01
CA PHE A 64 -10.15 -17.72 -0.78
C PHE A 64 -8.96 -18.51 -0.20
N SER A 65 -8.29 -19.29 -1.05
CA SER A 65 -6.93 -19.80 -0.78
C SER A 65 -5.93 -18.65 -0.92
N LEU A 66 -5.27 -18.27 0.18
CA LEU A 66 -4.27 -17.21 0.23
C LEU A 66 -2.87 -17.78 0.50
N PRO A 67 -1.81 -17.25 -0.13
CA PRO A 67 -0.46 -17.75 0.02
C PRO A 67 0.12 -17.46 1.42
N VAL A 68 0.85 -18.42 1.98
CA VAL A 68 1.72 -18.24 3.15
C VAL A 68 3.09 -18.76 2.79
N ALA A 69 4.15 -18.02 3.07
CA ALA A 69 5.51 -18.34 2.68
C ALA A 69 6.49 -17.94 3.77
N ASP A 70 7.79 -18.22 3.59
CA ASP A 70 8.83 -17.72 4.51
C ASP A 70 8.89 -16.18 4.55
N GLN A 71 8.42 -15.51 3.49
CA GLN A 71 8.31 -14.05 3.44
C GLN A 71 7.00 -13.52 4.07
N GLY A 72 6.21 -14.39 4.67
CA GLY A 72 5.01 -14.07 5.43
C GLY A 72 3.68 -14.53 4.78
N PRO A 73 2.55 -14.24 5.43
CA PRO A 73 2.48 -13.68 6.78
C PRO A 73 3.02 -14.66 7.83
N HIS A 74 3.78 -14.17 8.81
CA HIS A 74 4.22 -14.98 9.94
C HIS A 74 3.12 -15.16 11.00
N THR A 75 2.14 -14.25 11.03
CA THR A 75 1.00 -14.29 11.95
C THR A 75 -0.30 -14.10 11.19
N VAL A 76 -1.28 -14.96 11.46
CA VAL A 76 -2.66 -14.80 11.02
C VAL A 76 -3.58 -14.93 12.22
N THR A 77 -4.23 -13.83 12.62
CA THR A 77 -5.14 -13.76 13.77
C THR A 77 -6.49 -13.25 13.30
N GLY A 78 -7.46 -14.15 13.18
CA GLY A 78 -8.78 -13.84 12.61
C GLY A 78 -8.67 -13.24 11.21
N ALA A 79 -9.15 -12.01 11.06
CA ALA A 79 -9.13 -11.29 9.79
C ALA A 79 -7.77 -10.69 9.43
N VAL A 80 -6.82 -10.59 10.37
CA VAL A 80 -5.55 -9.89 10.17
C VAL A 80 -4.45 -10.87 9.81
N ALA A 81 -3.74 -10.57 8.73
CA ALA A 81 -2.46 -11.18 8.38
C ALA A 81 -1.35 -10.14 8.56
N ALA A 82 -0.25 -10.51 9.21
CA ALA A 82 0.82 -9.59 9.56
C ALA A 82 2.19 -10.29 9.63
N GLY A 83 3.24 -9.48 9.75
CA GLY A 83 4.61 -9.93 9.84
C GLY A 83 5.11 -10.36 8.48
N PHE A 84 5.01 -9.50 7.47
CA PHE A 84 5.59 -9.77 6.17
C PHE A 84 7.06 -9.33 6.15
N ALA A 85 7.91 -10.09 5.45
CA ALA A 85 9.32 -9.73 5.33
C ALA A 85 9.48 -8.40 4.58
N HIS A 86 10.46 -7.57 4.98
CA HIS A 86 10.78 -6.29 4.35
C HIS A 86 11.52 -6.48 3.01
N THR A 87 10.84 -7.12 2.06
CA THR A 87 11.35 -7.58 0.75
C THR A 87 10.27 -7.43 -0.33
N PRO A 88 10.60 -7.45 -1.64
CA PRO A 88 9.59 -7.39 -2.70
C PRO A 88 8.55 -8.52 -2.62
N ALA A 89 8.99 -9.76 -2.34
CA ALA A 89 8.08 -10.90 -2.20
C ALA A 89 7.16 -10.75 -0.98
N GLY A 90 7.69 -10.29 0.17
CA GLY A 90 6.89 -10.00 1.35
C GLY A 90 5.86 -8.89 1.09
N ALA A 91 6.23 -7.85 0.34
CA ALA A 91 5.35 -6.77 -0.05
C ALA A 91 4.18 -7.25 -0.94
N ALA A 92 4.46 -8.11 -1.92
CA ALA A 92 3.43 -8.69 -2.78
C ALA A 92 2.47 -9.60 -1.99
N LEU A 93 2.99 -10.43 -1.09
CA LEU A 93 2.17 -11.28 -0.22
C LEU A 93 1.27 -10.43 0.69
N ALA A 94 1.81 -9.33 1.23
CA ALA A 94 1.04 -8.37 2.01
C ALA A 94 -0.08 -7.73 1.17
N ALA A 95 0.21 -7.32 -0.06
CA ALA A 95 -0.78 -6.75 -0.97
C ALA A 95 -1.92 -7.73 -1.27
N ILE A 96 -1.60 -9.00 -1.56
CA ILE A 96 -2.59 -10.06 -1.81
C ILE A 96 -3.50 -10.26 -0.59
N HIS A 97 -2.92 -10.41 0.60
CA HIS A 97 -3.68 -10.58 1.84
C HIS A 97 -4.55 -9.36 2.13
N ALA A 98 -4.00 -8.15 2.04
CA ALA A 98 -4.72 -6.92 2.36
C ALA A 98 -5.89 -6.68 1.39
N VAL A 99 -5.70 -6.84 0.08
CA VAL A 99 -6.77 -6.69 -0.92
C VAL A 99 -7.91 -7.65 -0.64
N VAL A 100 -7.62 -8.95 -0.49
CA VAL A 100 -8.68 -9.95 -0.28
C VAL A 100 -9.36 -9.75 1.08
N ARG A 101 -8.60 -9.52 2.14
CA ARG A 101 -9.16 -9.36 3.50
C ARG A 101 -9.97 -8.07 3.62
N MET A 102 -9.54 -6.98 2.97
CA MET A 102 -10.30 -5.72 2.91
C MET A 102 -11.63 -5.90 2.18
N SER A 103 -11.64 -6.59 1.04
CA SER A 103 -12.85 -6.80 0.24
C SER A 103 -13.83 -7.78 0.88
N MET A 104 -13.34 -8.80 1.56
CA MET A 104 -14.16 -9.91 2.06
C MET A 104 -14.44 -9.88 3.56
N ALA A 105 -13.90 -8.90 4.30
CA ALA A 105 -14.11 -8.82 5.74
C ALA A 105 -15.60 -8.67 6.09
N PRO A 106 -16.15 -9.54 6.95
CA PRO A 106 -17.50 -9.38 7.48
C PRO A 106 -17.65 -8.14 8.37
N ASP A 107 -18.90 -7.84 8.71
CA ASP A 107 -19.30 -6.63 9.47
C ASP A 107 -18.60 -6.51 10.84
N ASP A 108 -18.22 -7.63 11.47
CA ASP A 108 -17.51 -7.68 12.75
C ASP A 108 -15.98 -7.58 12.64
N GLN A 109 -15.43 -7.64 11.42
CA GLN A 109 -13.99 -7.76 11.17
C GLN A 109 -13.39 -6.61 10.37
N TRP A 110 -14.18 -5.95 9.52
CA TRP A 110 -13.66 -4.95 8.57
C TRP A 110 -12.94 -3.81 9.29
N ALA A 111 -13.42 -3.36 10.45
CA ALA A 111 -12.79 -2.30 11.21
C ALA A 111 -11.35 -2.69 11.61
N THR A 112 -11.16 -3.89 12.14
CA THR A 112 -9.83 -4.41 12.52
C THR A 112 -8.92 -4.57 11.31
N VAL A 113 -9.43 -5.05 10.17
CA VAL A 113 -8.67 -5.11 8.91
C VAL A 113 -8.21 -3.72 8.48
N GLY A 114 -9.12 -2.73 8.50
CA GLY A 114 -8.80 -1.35 8.22
C GLY A 114 -7.70 -0.79 9.11
N GLN A 115 -7.79 -1.05 10.41
CA GLN A 115 -6.84 -0.55 11.40
C GLN A 115 -5.45 -1.19 11.27
N GLN A 116 -5.39 -2.48 10.97
CA GLN A 116 -4.16 -3.27 11.08
C GLN A 116 -3.49 -3.53 9.73
N MET A 117 -4.21 -3.47 8.61
CA MET A 117 -3.68 -3.84 7.29
C MET A 117 -3.66 -2.69 6.28
N LEU A 118 -4.39 -1.60 6.53
CA LEU A 118 -4.39 -0.43 5.66
C LEU A 118 -3.50 0.67 6.25
N ALA A 119 -2.77 1.34 5.35
CA ALA A 119 -1.96 2.49 5.69
C ALA A 119 -2.84 3.62 6.23
N SER A 120 -2.32 4.37 7.20
CA SER A 120 -3.02 5.56 7.69
C SER A 120 -3.08 6.63 6.60
N GLY A 121 -4.22 7.30 6.45
CA GLY A 121 -4.39 8.40 5.50
C GLY A 121 -5.82 8.54 4.98
N ALA A 122 -6.06 9.60 4.21
CA ALA A 122 -7.40 9.95 3.72
C ALA A 122 -8.09 8.81 2.97
N GLY A 123 -7.39 8.08 2.10
CA GLY A 123 -7.97 6.95 1.36
C GLY A 123 -8.50 5.82 2.27
N ARG A 124 -7.86 5.59 3.43
CA ARG A 124 -8.36 4.64 4.44
C ARG A 124 -9.58 5.17 5.17
N ASP A 125 -9.60 6.46 5.49
CA ASP A 125 -10.74 7.09 6.17
C ASP A 125 -11.98 7.11 5.26
N ASP A 126 -11.80 7.46 3.99
CA ASP A 126 -12.85 7.43 2.96
C ASP A 126 -13.38 6.01 2.76
N TRP A 127 -12.47 5.02 2.69
CA TRP A 127 -12.85 3.62 2.63
C TRP A 127 -13.67 3.19 3.86
N ALA A 128 -13.27 3.60 5.06
CA ALA A 128 -13.99 3.23 6.28
C ALA A 128 -15.41 3.79 6.30
N VAL A 129 -15.60 5.04 5.86
CA VAL A 129 -16.92 5.66 5.71
C VAL A 129 -17.77 4.90 4.71
N ALA A 130 -17.22 4.58 3.53
CA ALA A 130 -17.93 3.84 2.49
C ALA A 130 -18.27 2.40 2.95
N ARG A 131 -17.32 1.70 3.57
CA ARG A 131 -17.47 0.32 4.02
C ARG A 131 -18.53 0.19 5.12
N ALA A 132 -18.66 1.18 6.00
CA ALA A 132 -19.67 1.19 7.05
C ALA A 132 -21.12 1.24 6.53
N GLN A 133 -21.33 1.64 5.27
CA GLN A 133 -22.65 1.65 4.62
C GLN A 133 -23.00 0.32 3.93
N MET A 134 -22.09 -0.66 3.96
CA MET A 134 -22.23 -1.94 3.27
C MET A 134 -22.21 -3.10 4.27
N SER A 135 -23.21 -3.98 4.22
CA SER A 135 -23.21 -5.22 5.00
C SER A 135 -22.74 -6.41 4.17
N ILE A 136 -21.77 -7.15 4.70
CA ILE A 136 -21.33 -8.45 4.17
C ILE A 136 -21.51 -9.48 5.28
N THR A 137 -22.57 -10.28 5.16
CA THR A 137 -22.99 -11.28 6.16
C THR A 137 -22.84 -12.72 5.70
N THR A 138 -22.59 -12.95 4.40
CA THR A 138 -22.50 -14.31 3.83
C THR A 138 -21.44 -14.38 2.72
N PRO A 139 -20.70 -15.51 2.57
CA PRO A 139 -19.79 -15.73 1.44
C PRO A 139 -20.54 -15.68 0.11
N ILE A 140 -19.99 -14.96 -0.88
CA ILE A 140 -20.72 -14.50 -2.06
C ILE A 140 -20.71 -15.53 -3.22
N ALA A 141 -19.89 -16.58 -3.16
CA ALA A 141 -19.78 -17.55 -4.25
C ALA A 141 -19.59 -19.00 -3.77
N SER A 142 -20.22 -19.94 -4.49
CA SER A 142 -20.00 -21.38 -4.33
C SER A 142 -18.61 -21.83 -4.79
N THR A 143 -17.99 -21.06 -5.69
CA THR A 143 -16.61 -21.25 -6.15
C THR A 143 -15.85 -19.92 -6.00
N PRO A 144 -14.83 -19.85 -5.13
CA PRO A 144 -14.05 -18.63 -4.93
C PRO A 144 -13.10 -18.39 -6.12
N PRO A 145 -12.83 -17.12 -6.47
CA PRO A 145 -11.76 -16.78 -7.40
C PRO A 145 -10.40 -17.31 -6.94
N LYS A 146 -9.52 -17.63 -7.89
CA LYS A 146 -8.19 -18.18 -7.64
C LYS A 146 -7.10 -17.15 -7.89
N ILE A 147 -6.28 -16.83 -6.88
CA ILE A 147 -5.06 -16.04 -7.08
C ILE A 147 -4.05 -16.87 -7.87
N LEU A 148 -3.62 -16.38 -9.03
CA LEU A 148 -2.66 -17.06 -9.90
C LEU A 148 -1.21 -16.65 -9.62
N GLY A 149 -1.01 -15.40 -9.19
CA GLY A 149 0.32 -14.83 -9.02
C GLY A 149 0.30 -13.32 -8.99
N TYR A 150 1.48 -12.73 -9.04
CA TYR A 150 1.65 -11.29 -8.99
C TYR A 150 2.85 -10.81 -9.83
N ARG A 151 2.93 -9.51 -10.02
CA ARG A 151 4.12 -8.79 -10.51
C ARG A 151 4.36 -7.59 -9.61
N ILE A 152 5.62 -7.35 -9.26
CA ILE A 152 6.04 -6.07 -8.68
C ILE A 152 6.33 -5.11 -9.84
N THR A 153 5.57 -4.03 -9.94
CA THR A 153 5.69 -3.02 -11.00
C THR A 153 6.51 -1.80 -10.57
N GLY A 154 6.75 -1.66 -9.26
CA GLY A 154 7.62 -0.64 -8.68
C GLY A 154 8.01 -1.05 -7.27
N TYR A 155 9.26 -0.79 -6.88
CA TYR A 155 9.76 -1.15 -5.55
C TYR A 155 10.79 -0.15 -5.03
N THR A 156 10.60 0.24 -3.78
CA THR A 156 11.60 0.81 -2.87
C THR A 156 11.49 0.05 -1.55
N PRO A 157 12.46 0.18 -0.63
CA PRO A 157 12.33 -0.39 0.70
C PRO A 157 11.02 0.02 1.39
N ASP A 158 10.52 1.24 1.17
CA ASP A 158 9.33 1.72 1.89
C ASP A 158 8.02 1.65 1.09
N ARG A 159 8.07 1.20 -0.18
CA ARG A 159 6.88 1.13 -1.05
C ARG A 159 7.01 0.05 -2.11
N ALA A 160 5.93 -0.69 -2.35
CA ALA A 160 5.81 -1.58 -3.50
C ALA A 160 4.48 -1.39 -4.23
N ASP A 161 4.54 -1.31 -5.55
CA ASP A 161 3.36 -1.38 -6.43
C ASP A 161 3.28 -2.79 -7.01
N THR A 162 2.12 -3.43 -6.84
CA THR A 162 1.90 -4.84 -7.17
C THR A 162 0.70 -4.97 -8.11
N ALA A 163 0.86 -5.75 -9.19
CA ALA A 163 -0.25 -6.24 -10.00
C ALA A 163 -0.58 -7.68 -9.59
N ILE A 164 -1.79 -7.92 -9.11
CA ILE A 164 -2.28 -9.21 -8.61
C ILE A 164 -3.21 -9.82 -9.64
N TYR A 165 -2.91 -11.03 -10.10
CA TYR A 165 -3.70 -11.70 -11.13
C TYR A 165 -4.57 -12.80 -10.52
N THR A 166 -5.87 -12.72 -10.81
CA THR A 166 -6.89 -13.61 -10.28
C THR A 166 -7.67 -14.22 -11.44
N GLN A 167 -7.92 -15.53 -11.38
CA GLN A 167 -8.87 -16.21 -12.24
C GLN A 167 -10.23 -16.25 -11.56
N GLN A 168 -11.25 -15.79 -12.26
CA GLN A 168 -12.64 -15.81 -11.81
C GLN A 168 -13.28 -17.19 -12.06
N PRO A 169 -14.43 -17.49 -11.43
CA PRO A 169 -15.13 -18.76 -11.63
C PRO A 169 -15.54 -19.05 -13.08
N ASP A 170 -15.79 -18.00 -13.87
CA ASP A 170 -16.08 -18.09 -15.31
C ASP A 170 -14.81 -18.21 -16.18
N THR A 171 -13.65 -18.41 -15.56
CA THR A 171 -12.31 -18.52 -16.14
C THR A 171 -11.69 -17.21 -16.65
N SER A 172 -12.43 -16.09 -16.62
CA SER A 172 -11.90 -14.78 -16.98
C SER A 172 -10.79 -14.35 -16.02
N LEU A 173 -9.87 -13.51 -16.50
CA LEU A 173 -8.79 -12.98 -15.68
C LEU A 173 -9.13 -11.57 -15.20
N THR A 174 -8.70 -11.28 -13.99
CA THR A 174 -8.73 -9.93 -13.41
C THR A 174 -7.34 -9.59 -12.90
N CYS A 175 -6.91 -8.36 -13.11
CA CYS A 175 -5.68 -7.81 -12.56
C CYS A 175 -6.03 -6.64 -11.63
N ASN A 176 -5.72 -6.79 -10.33
CA ASN A 176 -5.86 -5.73 -9.33
C ASN A 176 -4.49 -5.09 -9.05
N THR A 177 -4.37 -3.77 -9.24
CA THR A 177 -3.19 -3.00 -8.85
C THR A 177 -3.32 -2.51 -7.41
N ALA A 178 -2.29 -2.79 -6.61
CA ALA A 178 -2.27 -2.46 -5.19
C ALA A 178 -0.90 -1.88 -4.82
N THR A 179 -0.91 -0.78 -4.08
CA THR A 179 0.31 -0.21 -3.49
C THR A 179 0.37 -0.54 -2.02
N VAL A 180 1.49 -1.06 -1.54
CA VAL A 180 1.77 -1.21 -0.11
C VAL A 180 2.92 -0.31 0.29
N ILE A 181 2.89 0.20 1.52
CA ILE A 181 3.97 0.97 2.13
C ILE A 181 4.45 0.31 3.41
N TRP A 182 5.73 0.46 3.73
CA TRP A 182 6.29 -0.02 4.99
C TRP A 182 5.94 0.96 6.10
N GLN A 183 5.07 0.55 7.03
CA GLN A 183 4.61 1.38 8.13
C GLN A 183 4.50 0.53 9.40
N THR A 184 4.99 1.08 10.51
CA THR A 184 4.93 0.45 11.84
C THR A 184 5.45 -1.00 11.87
N GLY A 185 6.50 -1.28 11.10
CA GLY A 185 7.20 -2.57 11.09
C GLY A 185 6.54 -3.65 10.21
N ASP A 186 5.64 -3.27 9.31
CA ASP A 186 5.00 -4.20 8.38
C ASP A 186 4.57 -3.50 7.08
N TRP A 187 4.18 -4.27 6.07
CA TRP A 187 3.59 -3.75 4.84
C TRP A 187 2.10 -3.46 5.01
N LYS A 188 1.66 -2.23 4.69
CA LYS A 188 0.27 -1.78 4.77
C LYS A 188 -0.25 -1.35 3.41
N LEU A 189 -1.46 -1.77 3.03
CA LEU A 189 -2.09 -1.37 1.78
C LEU A 189 -2.41 0.14 1.82
N LEU A 190 -1.80 0.88 0.91
CA LEU A 190 -2.08 2.28 0.68
C LEU A 190 -3.30 2.39 -0.24
N LEU A 191 -4.38 2.93 0.31
CA LEU A 191 -5.54 3.26 -0.49
C LEU A 191 -5.36 4.62 -1.15
N PRO A 192 -5.72 4.73 -2.44
CA PRO A 192 -5.58 6.00 -3.14
C PRO A 192 -6.55 7.07 -2.61
N ASP A 193 -6.13 8.34 -2.63
CA ASP A 193 -6.93 9.52 -2.31
C ASP A 193 -7.56 10.17 -3.56
N GLY A 194 -8.88 10.09 -3.76
CA GLY A 194 -9.55 10.76 -4.88
C GLY A 194 -9.43 10.06 -6.25
N HIS A 195 -9.12 10.81 -7.33
CA HIS A 195 -9.16 10.32 -8.71
C HIS A 195 -7.90 9.54 -9.10
N HIS A 196 -7.97 8.21 -8.99
CA HIS A 196 -6.89 7.30 -9.37
C HIS A 196 -7.26 6.47 -10.60
N PRO A 197 -6.28 5.97 -11.36
CA PRO A 197 -6.54 5.02 -12.44
C PRO A 197 -7.29 3.79 -11.90
N ALA A 198 -8.02 3.11 -12.78
CA ALA A 198 -8.77 1.91 -12.40
C ALA A 198 -7.85 0.90 -11.73
N LEU A 199 -8.16 0.57 -10.47
CA LEU A 199 -7.42 -0.42 -9.69
C LEU A 199 -7.63 -1.84 -10.22
N VAL A 200 -8.62 -2.05 -11.09
CA VAL A 200 -8.98 -3.37 -11.59
C VAL A 200 -9.12 -3.32 -13.11
N THR A 201 -8.44 -4.25 -13.78
CA THR A 201 -8.49 -4.45 -15.24
C THR A 201 -8.79 -5.92 -15.55
N ALA A 202 -9.22 -6.20 -16.79
CA ALA A 202 -9.53 -7.55 -17.27
C ALA A 202 -8.59 -7.91 -18.43
N PRO A 203 -7.39 -8.46 -18.15
CA PRO A 203 -6.47 -8.87 -19.20
C PRO A 203 -6.95 -10.14 -19.91
N ASP A 204 -6.68 -10.26 -21.21
CA ASP A 204 -7.05 -11.48 -21.97
C ASP A 204 -6.12 -12.66 -21.68
N THR A 205 -4.89 -12.39 -21.24
CA THR A 205 -3.86 -13.41 -20.96
C THR A 205 -3.06 -13.05 -19.72
N LEU A 206 -2.51 -14.06 -19.05
CA LEU A 206 -1.58 -13.86 -17.95
C LEU A 206 -0.20 -13.46 -18.48
N PRO A 207 0.40 -12.34 -18.04
CA PRO A 207 1.74 -11.96 -18.47
C PRO A 207 2.79 -13.03 -18.16
N THR A 208 3.78 -13.17 -19.05
CA THR A 208 4.81 -14.20 -18.95
C THR A 208 5.77 -13.99 -17.77
N ASP A 209 5.96 -12.74 -17.35
CA ASP A 209 6.78 -12.33 -16.21
C ASP A 209 6.04 -12.38 -14.86
N THR A 210 4.83 -12.95 -14.82
CA THR A 210 4.12 -13.20 -13.56
C THR A 210 4.84 -14.23 -12.70
N ILE A 211 5.14 -13.84 -11.46
CA ILE A 211 5.54 -14.78 -10.40
C ILE A 211 4.31 -15.60 -10.03
N ARG A 212 4.29 -16.87 -10.42
CA ARG A 212 3.18 -17.77 -10.17
C ARG A 212 3.20 -18.25 -8.73
N LEU A 213 2.04 -18.25 -8.09
CA LEU A 213 1.86 -18.82 -6.76
C LEU A 213 1.30 -20.24 -6.90
N PRO A 214 2.00 -21.27 -6.39
CA PRO A 214 1.58 -22.66 -6.51
C PRO A 214 0.48 -23.03 -5.50
N ILE A 215 -0.57 -22.21 -5.42
CA ILE A 215 -1.67 -22.39 -4.47
C ILE A 215 -2.83 -23.13 -5.16
N ARG A 216 -3.39 -24.12 -4.45
CA ARG A 216 -4.48 -24.95 -4.95
C ARG A 216 -5.83 -24.43 -4.50
#